data_AF-A0A2G9TAA6-F1
#
_entry.id   AF-A0A2G9TAA6-F1
#
_cell.length_a   1.000
_cell.length_b   1.000
_cell.length_c   1.000
_cell.angle_alpha   90.00
_cell.angle_beta   90.00
_cell.angle_gamma   90.00
#
_symmetry.space_group_name_H-M   'P 1'
#
loop_
_entity.id
_entity.type
_entity.pdbx_description
1 polymer ?
#
loop_
_entity_poly.entity_id
_entity_poly.type
_entity_poly.pdbx_seq_one_letter_code
_entity_poly.pdbx_strand_id
1 'polypeptide(L)'
;IIEEHGQNLFYMPHGITIDEKGNYWVTDVGSHQHRISGAQIGLVIPSCLLTRRKLVPGSDGHHFCKPTDIAVAKNGYFFVADGYCNSRVLKFDPSGKLVDSFGAAG
;
A
#
# COMPACT_ATOMS: atom_id res chain seq x y z
N ILE A 1 -26.25 9.32 -5.14
CA ILE A 1 -24.84 8.87 -5.26
C ILE A 1 -24.20 9.79 -6.28
N ILE A 2 -23.10 10.44 -5.92
CA ILE A 2 -22.42 11.40 -6.82
C ILE A 2 -21.35 10.67 -7.63
N GLU A 3 -20.58 9.76 -7.01
CA GLU A 3 -19.67 8.82 -7.68
C GLU A 3 -19.46 7.55 -6.84
N GLU A 4 -19.08 6.45 -7.49
CA GLU A 4 -18.66 5.19 -6.86
C GLU A 4 -17.40 4.65 -7.55
N HIS A 5 -16.46 4.13 -6.75
CA HIS A 5 -15.16 3.64 -7.20
C HIS A 5 -14.83 2.33 -6.48
N GLY A 6 -14.07 1.42 -7.10
CA GLY A 6 -13.57 0.23 -6.39
C GLY A 6 -14.18 -1.12 -6.78
N GLN A 7 -15.16 -1.16 -7.69
CA GLN A 7 -15.81 -2.41 -8.09
C GLN A 7 -14.79 -3.42 -8.65
N ASN A 8 -14.79 -4.64 -8.11
CA ASN A 8 -13.89 -5.75 -8.49
C ASN A 8 -12.38 -5.45 -8.34
N LEU A 9 -12.01 -4.44 -7.54
CA LEU A 9 -10.62 -4.03 -7.38
C LEU A 9 -9.92 -4.67 -6.17
N PHE A 10 -10.68 -5.12 -5.18
CA PHE A 10 -10.19 -5.57 -3.88
C PHE A 10 -10.61 -7.01 -3.58
N TYR A 11 -9.75 -7.73 -2.85
CA TYR A 11 -10.06 -9.03 -2.29
C TYR A 11 -10.57 -8.88 -0.84
N MET A 12 -9.81 -8.20 0.01
CA MET A 12 -10.18 -7.89 1.39
C MET A 12 -9.52 -6.57 1.82
N PRO A 13 -10.10 -5.41 1.45
CA PRO A 13 -9.56 -4.11 1.80
C PRO A 13 -9.61 -3.90 3.32
N HIS A 14 -8.61 -3.21 3.87
CA HIS A 14 -8.43 -3.07 5.32
C HIS A 14 -8.28 -1.62 5.75
N GLY A 15 -7.36 -0.88 5.14
CA GLY A 15 -7.10 0.54 5.41
C GLY A 15 -7.30 1.40 4.18
N ILE A 16 -7.70 2.66 4.39
CA ILE A 16 -7.80 3.68 3.36
C ILE A 16 -7.30 5.03 3.89
N THR A 17 -6.45 5.69 3.10
CA THR A 17 -5.91 7.02 3.39
C THR A 17 -5.99 7.89 2.14
N ILE A 18 -6.24 9.19 2.33
CA ILE A 18 -6.26 10.18 1.25
C ILE A 18 -5.07 11.11 1.44
N ASP A 19 -4.28 11.31 0.39
CA ASP A 19 -3.16 12.26 0.43
C ASP A 19 -3.57 13.71 0.09
N GLU A 20 -2.66 14.66 0.26
CA GLU A 20 -2.91 16.08 -0.01
C GLU A 20 -3.25 16.38 -1.48
N LYS A 21 -2.99 15.43 -2.41
CA LYS A 21 -3.33 15.54 -3.84
C LYS A 21 -4.68 14.89 -4.17
N GLY A 22 -5.38 14.36 -3.17
CA GLY A 22 -6.66 13.67 -3.33
C GLY A 22 -6.52 12.26 -3.89
N ASN A 23 -5.34 11.63 -3.83
CA ASN A 23 -5.21 10.22 -4.21
C ASN A 23 -5.66 9.33 -3.05
N TYR A 24 -6.34 8.23 -3.39
CA TYR A 24 -6.76 7.21 -2.44
C TYR A 24 -5.72 6.09 -2.37
N TRP A 25 -5.30 5.76 -1.17
CA TRP A 25 -4.34 4.72 -0.84
C TRP A 25 -5.06 3.65 -0.04
N VAL A 26 -5.18 2.45 -0.60
CA VAL A 26 -5.94 1.35 0.03
C VAL A 26 -5.02 0.18 0.28
N THR A 27 -5.02 -0.36 1.50
CA THR A 27 -4.38 -1.65 1.81
C THR A 27 -5.38 -2.78 1.62
N ASP A 28 -4.95 -3.85 0.96
CA ASP A 28 -5.73 -5.07 0.77
C ASP A 28 -4.96 -6.24 1.37
N VAL A 29 -5.42 -6.63 2.56
CA VAL A 29 -4.83 -7.70 3.36
C VAL A 29 -4.93 -9.03 2.63
N GLY A 30 -6.03 -9.26 1.92
CA GLY A 30 -6.29 -10.52 1.24
C GLY A 30 -5.45 -10.70 -0.03
N SER A 31 -5.19 -9.61 -0.75
CA SER A 31 -4.28 -9.66 -1.92
C SER A 31 -2.80 -9.52 -1.57
N HIS A 32 -2.47 -9.21 -0.31
CA HIS A 32 -1.11 -8.88 0.16
C HIS A 32 -0.52 -7.66 -0.54
N GLN A 33 -1.36 -6.70 -0.93
CA GLN A 33 -0.94 -5.50 -1.68
C GLN A 33 -1.47 -4.22 -1.04
N HIS A 34 -0.90 -3.10 -1.46
CA HIS A 34 -1.54 -1.79 -1.35
C HIS A 34 -1.77 -1.24 -2.76
N ARG A 35 -2.81 -0.44 -2.93
CA ARG A 35 -3.21 0.14 -4.21
C ARG A 35 -3.35 1.65 -4.10
N ILE A 36 -2.77 2.35 -5.07
CA ILE A 36 -2.91 3.80 -5.26
C ILE A 36 -3.94 4.00 -6.37
N SER A 37 -4.99 4.76 -6.11
CA SER A 37 -5.91 5.24 -7.14
C SER A 37 -5.93 6.77 -7.06
N GLY A 38 -5.34 7.42 -8.06
CA GLY A 38 -5.47 8.87 -8.21
C GLY A 38 -6.87 9.29 -8.64
N ALA A 39 -7.11 10.60 -8.64
CA ALA A 39 -8.37 11.23 -9.07
C ALA A 39 -8.75 10.91 -10.54
N GLN A 40 -7.80 10.44 -11.36
CA GLN A 40 -8.10 9.63 -12.54
C GLN A 40 -7.92 8.14 -12.20
N ILE A 41 -9.03 7.42 -12.18
CA ILE A 41 -9.12 5.96 -12.08
C ILE A 41 -8.20 5.34 -13.16
N GLY A 42 -6.94 5.06 -12.82
CA GLY A 42 -6.00 4.53 -13.81
C GLY A 42 -4.50 4.74 -13.56
N LEU A 43 -4.08 5.66 -12.68
CA LEU A 43 -2.65 5.77 -12.38
C LEU A 43 -2.24 4.80 -11.26
N VAL A 44 -2.24 3.51 -11.59
CA VAL A 44 -1.37 2.54 -10.91
C VAL A 44 0.03 3.02 -11.21
N ILE A 45 0.71 3.67 -10.25
CA ILE A 45 2.12 4.02 -10.42
C ILE A 45 2.82 2.75 -10.91
N PRO A 46 3.41 2.72 -12.13
CA PRO A 46 3.91 1.50 -12.77
C PRO A 46 5.04 0.80 -12.00
N SER A 47 5.41 1.37 -10.86
CA SER A 47 6.61 1.13 -10.07
C SER A 47 6.30 0.96 -8.57
N CYS A 48 5.04 0.84 -8.11
CA CYS A 48 4.84 0.56 -6.68
C CYS A 48 5.14 -0.93 -6.39
N LEU A 49 6.36 -1.15 -5.91
CA LEU A 49 7.25 -2.26 -6.19
C LEU A 49 7.37 -3.25 -5.01
N LEU A 50 6.25 -3.59 -4.38
CA LEU A 50 6.19 -4.81 -3.59
C LEU A 50 4.97 -5.63 -4.02
N THR A 51 5.25 -6.85 -4.48
CA THR A 51 4.38 -7.86 -5.10
C THR A 51 4.00 -7.53 -6.56
N ARG A 52 4.86 -7.93 -7.51
CA ARG A 52 4.46 -8.03 -8.94
C ARG A 52 3.36 -9.08 -9.17
N ARG A 53 3.03 -9.88 -8.15
CA ARG A 53 2.01 -10.93 -8.17
C ARG A 53 1.09 -10.80 -6.96
N LYS A 54 -0.21 -10.65 -7.22
CA LYS A 54 -1.26 -10.75 -6.19
C LYS A 54 -1.17 -12.10 -5.46
N LEU A 55 -1.59 -12.14 -4.21
CA LEU A 55 -1.73 -13.37 -3.41
C LEU A 55 -0.40 -14.07 -3.08
N VAL A 56 0.73 -13.34 -3.16
CA VAL A 56 2.05 -13.86 -2.78
C VAL A 56 2.52 -13.14 -1.52
N PRO A 57 2.39 -13.76 -0.33
CA PRO A 57 2.97 -13.21 0.89
C PRO A 57 4.49 -13.29 0.86
N GLY A 58 5.14 -12.39 1.60
CA GLY A 58 6.56 -12.51 1.90
C GLY A 58 7.02 -11.46 2.91
N SER A 59 8.28 -11.58 3.31
CA SER A 59 8.92 -10.73 4.32
C SER A 59 10.19 -10.04 3.79
N ASP A 60 10.49 -10.17 2.50
CA ASP A 60 11.60 -9.46 1.87
C ASP A 60 11.23 -7.98 1.59
N GLY A 61 12.14 -7.22 0.99
CA GLY A 61 11.88 -5.83 0.58
C GLY A 61 10.99 -5.70 -0.67
N HIS A 62 10.46 -6.82 -1.18
CA HIS A 62 9.67 -6.94 -2.42
C HIS A 62 8.29 -7.56 -2.21
N HIS A 63 7.96 -8.03 -1.00
CA HIS A 63 6.66 -8.59 -0.65
C HIS A 63 6.15 -8.06 0.68
N PHE A 64 4.82 -7.94 0.80
CA PHE A 64 4.16 -7.75 2.07
C PHE A 64 3.54 -9.07 2.54
N CYS A 65 3.22 -9.15 3.82
CA CYS A 65 2.38 -10.20 4.36
C CYS A 65 1.27 -9.57 5.18
N LYS A 66 0.11 -9.40 4.53
CA LYS A 66 -1.11 -8.84 5.11
C LYS A 66 -0.86 -7.41 5.64
N PRO A 67 -0.59 -6.44 4.74
CA PRO A 67 -0.36 -5.06 5.14
C PRO A 67 -1.65 -4.46 5.72
N THR A 68 -1.54 -3.78 6.86
CA THR A 68 -2.70 -3.32 7.64
C THR A 68 -3.09 -1.89 7.30
N ASP A 69 -2.11 -1.01 7.09
CA ASP A 69 -2.38 0.42 6.93
C ASP A 69 -1.28 1.16 6.16
N ILE A 70 -1.61 2.36 5.69
CA ILE A 70 -0.72 3.24 4.94
C ILE A 70 -0.88 4.71 5.37
N ALA A 71 0.25 5.38 5.60
CA ALA A 71 0.30 6.81 5.88
C ALA A 71 1.17 7.53 4.85
N VAL A 72 0.71 8.69 4.38
CA VAL A 72 1.40 9.50 3.36
C VAL A 72 1.80 10.83 3.97
N ALA A 73 3.09 11.14 3.92
CA ALA A 73 3.63 12.40 4.36
C ALA A 73 3.46 13.49 3.28
N LYS A 74 3.45 14.76 3.71
CA LYS A 74 3.27 15.92 2.81
C LYS A 74 4.32 16.01 1.71
N ASN A 75 5.52 15.50 1.97
CA ASN A 75 6.62 15.45 1.00
C ASN A 75 6.51 14.27 0.00
N GLY A 76 5.42 13.50 0.05
CA GLY A 76 5.15 12.37 -0.82
C GLY A 76 5.80 11.04 -0.40
N TYR A 77 6.58 11.03 0.69
CA TYR A 77 7.02 9.77 1.28
C TYR A 77 5.82 9.05 1.87
N PHE A 78 5.84 7.73 1.87
CA PHE A 78 4.76 6.95 2.46
C PHE A 78 5.29 5.77 3.26
N PHE A 79 4.47 5.34 4.20
CA PHE A 79 4.79 4.30 5.18
C PHE A 79 3.72 3.24 5.13
N VAL A 80 4.13 1.98 5.03
CA VAL A 80 3.20 0.83 5.01
C VAL A 80 3.44 -0.01 6.24
N ALA A 81 2.39 -0.24 7.02
CA ALA A 81 2.40 -1.17 8.13
C ALA A 81 2.19 -2.60 7.61
N ASP A 82 3.22 -3.43 7.72
CA ASP A 82 3.25 -4.84 7.32
C ASP A 82 3.12 -5.72 8.57
N GLY A 83 1.96 -5.60 9.23
CA GLY A 83 1.81 -5.93 10.64
C GLY A 83 1.53 -7.41 10.94
N TYR A 84 0.60 -8.03 10.22
CA TYR A 84 0.05 -9.35 10.60
C TYR A 84 1.09 -10.46 10.64
N CYS A 85 2.05 -10.47 9.72
CA CYS A 85 3.10 -11.51 9.70
C CYS A 85 4.48 -10.94 10.04
N ASN A 86 4.78 -9.72 9.62
CA ASN A 86 6.15 -9.23 9.59
C ASN A 86 6.47 -8.23 10.71
N SER A 87 5.46 -7.75 11.46
CA SER A 87 5.62 -6.81 12.58
C SER A 87 6.58 -5.64 12.26
N ARG A 88 6.49 -5.11 11.04
CA ARG A 88 7.40 -4.08 10.52
C ARG A 88 6.66 -2.94 9.83
N VAL A 89 7.35 -1.83 9.69
CA VAL A 89 6.95 -0.68 8.90
C VAL A 89 7.98 -0.45 7.80
N LEU A 90 7.50 -0.28 6.57
CA LEU A 90 8.32 -0.03 5.39
C LEU A 90 8.12 1.42 4.95
N LYS A 91 9.22 2.16 4.74
CA LYS A 91 9.22 3.55 4.28
C LYS A 91 9.61 3.62 2.81
N PHE A 92 8.83 4.34 2.02
CA PHE A 92 9.03 4.55 0.60
C PHE A 92 9.22 6.02 0.27
N ASP A 93 10.00 6.29 -0.76
CA ASP A 93 10.08 7.61 -1.37
C ASP A 93 8.89 7.87 -2.31
N PRO A 94 8.69 9.11 -2.80
CA PRO A 94 7.60 9.45 -3.72
C PRO A 94 7.64 8.70 -5.06
N SER A 95 8.77 8.06 -5.41
CA SER A 95 8.90 7.22 -6.61
C SER A 95 8.46 5.77 -6.39
N GLY A 96 8.17 5.39 -5.14
CA GLY A 96 7.80 4.03 -4.75
C GLY A 96 9.00 3.12 -4.46
N LYS A 97 10.20 3.67 -4.33
CA LYS A 97 11.40 2.90 -3.94
C LYS A 97 11.44 2.74 -2.43
N LEU A 98 11.75 1.52 -1.98
CA LEU A 98 11.98 1.24 -0.56
C LEU A 98 13.22 2.01 -0.09
N VAL A 99 13.04 2.84 0.94
CA VAL A 99 14.09 3.66 1.55
C VAL A 99 14.61 3.02 2.82
N ASP A 100 13.69 2.53 3.65
CA ASP A 100 14.02 2.00 4.97
C ASP A 100 12.93 1.04 5.46
N SER A 101 13.26 0.24 6.46
CA SER A 101 12.33 -0.66 7.15
C SER A 101 12.71 -0.80 8.61
N PHE A 102 11.73 -0.74 9.50
CA PHE A 102 11.97 -0.81 10.94
C PHE A 102 10.84 -1.56 11.66
N GLY A 103 11.15 -2.06 12.87
CA GLY A 103 10.27 -2.93 13.64
C GLY A 103 10.59 -4.41 13.45
N ALA A 104 10.29 -5.20 14.48
CA ALA A 104 10.37 -6.65 14.49
C ALA A 104 9.41 -7.19 15.56
N ALA A 105 9.10 -8.48 15.49
CA ALA A 105 8.46 -9.16 16.62
C ALA A 105 9.41 -9.11 17.84
N GLY A 106 8.83 -8.94 19.03
CA GLY A 106 9.55 -8.91 20.30
C GLY A 106 9.96 -10.29 20.81
#